data_AF-A0A8T4M5E5-F1
#
_entry.id   AF-A0A8T4M5E5-F1
#
_cell.length_a   1.000
_cell.length_b   1.000
_cell.length_c   1.000
_cell.angle_alpha   90.00
_cell.angle_beta   90.00
_cell.angle_gamma   90.00
#
_symmetry.space_group_name_H-M   'P 1'
#
loop_
_entity.id
_entity.type
_entity.pdbx_description
1 polymer ?
#
loop_
_entity_poly.entity_id
_entity_poly.type
_entity_poly.pdbx_seq_one_letter_code
_entity_poly.pdbx_strand_id
1 'polypeptide(L)'
;MELPRIRFRVASPEKAAEFIFALKESLGEQEKDAEDKYENQADDIFLPMSRKIVLELITSNKLSGKLKAELVKLAEVPLKESSDDLLSELEKIRFMWNNKIEKVYWEELRRLIGNNIKLEEEYNAFISNVVCGAYYGKNEVSIPRYKEGDTNLFIFVLAEEISHIVYWNFLSDNLGIKKDDKIWESGKNGWSLWNISEAIPEYLFIDNKNFSKFGWNDLKRTYSYPWIPKIRKILDPLWNDRKDFKDFLIKAHKKLGLL
;
A
#
# COMPACT_ATOMS: atom_id res chain seq x y z
N MET A 1 -4.10 15.04 22.30
CA MET A 1 -4.32 14.91 20.85
C MET A 1 -4.86 13.52 20.62
N GLU A 2 -6.04 13.41 20.00
CA GLU A 2 -6.64 12.11 19.70
C GLU A 2 -5.87 11.47 18.53
N LEU A 3 -5.58 10.18 18.66
CA LEU A 3 -4.91 9.40 17.61
C LEU A 3 -5.98 8.88 16.63
N PRO A 4 -5.68 8.82 15.31
CA PRO A 4 -6.60 8.21 14.37
C PRO A 4 -6.94 6.77 14.75
N ARG A 5 -8.21 6.40 14.62
CA ARG A 5 -8.69 5.05 14.91
C ARG A 5 -8.54 4.16 13.69
N ILE A 6 -8.28 2.87 13.90
CA ILE A 6 -8.36 1.87 12.83
C ILE A 6 -9.57 0.97 13.05
N ARG A 7 -10.45 0.93 12.05
CA ARG A 7 -11.59 0.03 12.00
C ARG A 7 -11.23 -1.23 11.21
N PHE A 8 -10.96 -2.29 11.95
CA PHE A 8 -10.60 -3.61 11.44
C PHE A 8 -11.83 -4.39 10.98
N ARG A 9 -11.78 -4.94 9.76
CA ARG A 9 -12.84 -5.79 9.18
C ARG A 9 -12.23 -6.91 8.34
N VAL A 10 -13.01 -7.97 8.11
CA VAL A 10 -12.75 -8.90 7.00
C VAL A 10 -13.34 -8.30 5.73
N ALA A 11 -12.62 -8.38 4.61
CA ALA A 11 -13.12 -7.93 3.32
C ALA A 11 -14.36 -8.73 2.91
N SER A 12 -15.43 -8.04 2.47
CA SER A 12 -16.50 -8.71 1.74
C SER A 12 -16.05 -9.00 0.30
N PRO A 13 -16.73 -9.91 -0.42
CA PRO A 13 -16.45 -10.15 -1.84
C PRO A 13 -16.52 -8.86 -2.69
N GLU A 14 -17.46 -7.97 -2.41
CA GLU A 14 -17.59 -6.67 -3.09
C GLU A 14 -16.38 -5.77 -2.81
N LYS A 15 -15.86 -5.83 -1.58
CA LYS A 15 -14.69 -5.04 -1.21
C LYS A 15 -13.42 -5.61 -1.83
N ALA A 16 -13.29 -6.93 -1.87
CA ALA A 16 -12.20 -7.59 -2.59
C ALA A 16 -12.21 -7.22 -4.08
N ALA A 17 -13.38 -7.19 -4.73
CA ALA A 17 -13.49 -6.74 -6.12
C ALA A 17 -13.00 -5.30 -6.35
N GLU A 18 -13.23 -4.40 -5.40
CA GLU A 18 -12.71 -3.03 -5.45
C GLU A 18 -11.18 -3.00 -5.33
N PHE A 19 -10.60 -3.82 -4.44
CA PHE A 19 -9.15 -3.92 -4.32
C PHE A 19 -8.49 -4.56 -5.55
N ILE A 20 -9.09 -5.61 -6.11
CA ILE A 20 -8.61 -6.23 -7.36
C ILE A 20 -8.58 -5.18 -8.48
N PHE A 21 -9.64 -4.38 -8.60
CA PHE A 21 -9.69 -3.31 -9.60
C PHE A 21 -8.64 -2.22 -9.34
N ALA A 22 -8.37 -1.89 -8.08
CA ALA A 22 -7.32 -0.91 -7.73
C ALA A 22 -5.91 -1.43 -8.05
N LEU A 23 -5.68 -2.74 -7.99
CA LEU A 23 -4.42 -3.39 -8.35
C LEU A 23 -4.29 -3.71 -9.84
N LYS A 24 -5.22 -3.26 -10.70
CA LYS A 24 -5.15 -3.49 -12.15
C LYS A 24 -3.83 -2.99 -12.76
N GLU A 25 -3.22 -1.99 -12.15
CA GLU A 25 -2.00 -1.33 -12.62
C GLU A 25 -0.77 -2.22 -12.41
N SER A 26 -0.79 -3.10 -11.40
CA SER A 26 0.23 -4.15 -11.23
C SER A 26 0.18 -5.17 -12.38
N LEU A 27 -1.01 -5.40 -12.94
CA LEU A 27 -1.21 -6.28 -14.10
C LEU A 27 -0.80 -5.65 -15.44
N GLY A 28 -0.52 -4.34 -15.47
CA GLY A 28 -0.14 -3.60 -16.68
C GLY A 28 -1.16 -2.51 -17.07
N GLU A 29 -0.79 -1.70 -18.06
CA GLU A 29 -1.60 -0.56 -18.51
C GLU A 29 -2.13 -0.74 -19.94
N GLN A 30 -1.49 -1.63 -20.70
CA GLN A 30 -1.84 -1.92 -22.09
C GLN A 30 -2.22 -3.39 -22.24
N GLU A 31 -3.01 -3.68 -23.28
CA GLU A 31 -3.41 -5.05 -23.63
C GLU A 31 -2.22 -6.00 -23.82
N LYS A 32 -1.08 -5.50 -24.33
CA LYS A 32 0.16 -6.29 -24.42
C LYS A 32 0.75 -6.65 -23.05
N ASP A 33 0.62 -5.76 -22.06
CA ASP A 33 1.15 -5.97 -20.71
C ASP A 33 0.31 -7.02 -19.98
N ALA A 34 -0.99 -7.08 -20.29
CA ALA A 34 -1.91 -8.09 -19.81
C ALA A 34 -1.44 -9.51 -20.14
N GLU A 35 -0.84 -9.72 -21.30
CA GLU A 35 -0.32 -11.03 -21.74
C GLU A 35 1.05 -11.34 -21.10
N ASP A 36 1.94 -10.36 -21.01
CA ASP A 36 3.29 -10.53 -20.44
C ASP A 36 3.29 -10.67 -18.91
N LYS A 37 2.33 -10.03 -18.23
CA LYS A 37 2.20 -10.02 -16.76
C LYS A 37 1.05 -10.89 -16.25
N TYR A 38 0.33 -11.58 -17.13
CA TYR A 38 -0.73 -12.52 -16.75
C TYR A 38 -0.27 -13.53 -15.70
N GLU A 39 0.97 -14.02 -15.83
CA GLU A 39 1.55 -15.01 -14.91
C GLU A 39 1.81 -14.43 -13.51
N ASN A 40 1.98 -13.12 -13.39
CA ASN A 40 2.22 -12.42 -12.13
C ASN A 40 0.93 -12.07 -11.37
N GLN A 41 -0.26 -12.31 -11.95
CA GLN A 41 -1.53 -12.05 -11.26
C GLN A 41 -1.65 -12.76 -9.92
N ALA A 42 -0.99 -13.92 -9.79
CA ALA A 42 -1.00 -14.71 -8.57
C ALA A 42 -0.20 -14.04 -7.44
N ASP A 43 0.75 -13.17 -7.76
CA ASP A 43 1.57 -12.47 -6.75
C ASP A 43 0.82 -11.26 -6.15
N ASP A 44 -0.07 -10.63 -6.92
CA ASP A 44 -0.81 -9.43 -6.50
C ASP A 44 -2.27 -9.68 -6.12
N ILE A 45 -2.95 -10.60 -6.80
CA ILE A 45 -4.41 -10.80 -6.71
C ILE A 45 -4.76 -12.20 -6.20
N PHE A 46 -3.78 -13.03 -5.84
CA PHE A 46 -3.91 -14.37 -5.22
C PHE A 46 -5.02 -15.28 -5.78
N LEU A 47 -5.50 -14.99 -6.99
CA LEU A 47 -6.63 -15.63 -7.65
C LEU A 47 -6.31 -15.75 -9.13
N PRO A 48 -6.46 -16.96 -9.70
CA PRO A 48 -6.36 -17.13 -11.13
C PRO A 48 -7.59 -16.49 -11.79
N MET A 49 -7.38 -15.46 -12.60
CA MET A 49 -8.41 -14.86 -13.43
C MET A 49 -8.24 -15.29 -14.88
N SER A 50 -9.33 -15.36 -15.65
CA SER A 50 -9.22 -15.61 -17.08
C SER A 50 -8.58 -14.41 -17.80
N ARG A 51 -7.83 -14.67 -18.89
CA ARG A 51 -7.27 -13.60 -19.76
C ARG A 51 -8.29 -12.51 -20.11
N LYS A 52 -9.53 -12.91 -20.39
CA LYS A 52 -10.63 -11.99 -20.70
C LYS A 52 -10.91 -11.00 -19.56
N ILE A 53 -10.92 -11.48 -18.31
CA ILE A 53 -11.15 -10.64 -17.12
C ILE A 53 -9.96 -9.71 -16.90
N VAL A 54 -8.74 -10.21 -17.05
CA VAL A 54 -7.51 -9.41 -16.93
C VAL A 54 -7.49 -8.28 -17.98
N LEU A 55 -7.82 -8.59 -19.23
CA LEU A 55 -7.93 -7.59 -20.29
C LEU A 55 -9.02 -6.55 -20.00
N GLU A 56 -10.19 -7.00 -19.54
CA GLU A 56 -11.29 -6.09 -19.16
C GLU A 56 -10.90 -5.21 -17.97
N LEU A 57 -10.16 -5.71 -16.99
CA LEU A 57 -9.61 -4.95 -15.86
C LEU A 57 -8.69 -3.83 -16.33
N ILE A 58 -7.66 -4.15 -17.11
CA ILE A 58 -6.61 -3.22 -17.54
C ILE A 58 -7.18 -2.13 -18.44
N THR A 59 -8.05 -2.50 -19.39
CA THR A 59 -8.63 -1.54 -20.35
C THR A 59 -9.76 -0.69 -19.76
N SER A 60 -10.27 -1.02 -18.57
CA SER A 60 -11.37 -0.30 -17.94
C SER A 60 -10.91 0.88 -17.11
N ASN A 61 -11.42 2.07 -17.44
CA ASN A 61 -11.19 3.28 -16.64
C ASN A 61 -12.02 3.33 -15.35
N LYS A 62 -13.05 2.48 -15.22
CA LYS A 62 -13.91 2.39 -14.04
C LYS A 62 -14.40 0.96 -13.81
N LEU A 63 -14.64 0.59 -12.56
CA LEU A 63 -15.20 -0.70 -12.20
C LEU A 63 -16.68 -0.77 -12.62
N SER A 64 -16.95 -1.41 -13.77
CA SER A 64 -18.31 -1.58 -14.27
C SER A 64 -19.12 -2.54 -13.39
N GLY A 65 -20.45 -2.42 -13.36
CA GLY A 65 -21.30 -3.32 -12.58
C GLY A 65 -21.17 -4.79 -13.02
N LYS A 66 -20.94 -5.03 -14.31
CA LYS A 66 -20.71 -6.37 -14.86
C LYS A 66 -19.36 -6.93 -14.39
N LEU A 67 -18.28 -6.17 -14.57
CA LEU A 67 -16.94 -6.57 -14.13
C LEU A 67 -16.90 -6.80 -12.62
N LYS A 68 -17.51 -5.90 -11.83
CA LYS A 68 -17.64 -6.06 -10.38
C LYS A 68 -18.32 -7.38 -10.02
N ALA A 69 -19.43 -7.71 -10.68
CA ALA A 69 -20.15 -8.96 -10.42
C ALA A 69 -19.31 -10.21 -10.77
N GLU A 70 -18.48 -10.15 -11.81
CA GLU A 70 -17.56 -11.24 -12.15
C GLU A 70 -16.46 -11.40 -11.08
N LEU A 71 -15.84 -10.30 -10.65
CA LEU A 71 -14.82 -10.31 -9.59
C LEU A 71 -15.36 -10.76 -8.24
N VAL A 72 -16.58 -10.34 -7.88
CA VAL A 72 -17.27 -10.77 -6.66
C VAL A 72 -17.40 -12.29 -6.62
N LYS A 73 -17.85 -12.91 -7.71
CA LYS A 73 -17.99 -14.37 -7.80
C LYS A 73 -16.66 -15.10 -7.64
N LEU A 74 -15.58 -14.52 -8.16
CA LEU A 74 -14.23 -15.09 -8.02
C LEU A 74 -13.71 -15.00 -6.58
N ALA A 75 -13.99 -13.90 -5.88
CA ALA A 75 -13.54 -13.68 -4.51
C ALA A 75 -14.39 -14.40 -3.45
N GLU A 76 -15.65 -14.73 -3.76
CA GLU A 76 -16.62 -15.26 -2.80
C GLU A 76 -16.16 -16.57 -2.14
N VAL A 77 -15.80 -17.57 -2.93
CA VAL A 77 -15.42 -18.90 -2.41
C VAL A 77 -14.15 -18.83 -1.56
N PRO A 78 -13.02 -18.24 -2.03
CA PRO A 78 -11.79 -18.12 -1.23
C PRO A 78 -11.98 -17.38 0.09
N LEU A 79 -12.75 -16.29 0.12
CA LEU A 79 -13.01 -15.54 1.35
C LEU A 79 -13.87 -16.34 2.33
N LYS A 80 -14.89 -17.04 1.83
CA LYS A 80 -15.80 -17.84 2.66
C LYS A 80 -15.08 -19.04 3.28
N GLU A 81 -14.24 -19.73 2.51
CA GLU A 81 -13.50 -20.91 2.99
C GLU A 81 -12.47 -20.54 4.08
N SER A 82 -12.02 -19.29 4.12
CA SER A 82 -11.03 -18.80 5.09
C SER A 82 -11.62 -17.86 6.15
N SER A 83 -12.95 -17.78 6.31
CA SER A 83 -13.59 -16.75 7.15
C SER A 83 -13.11 -16.78 8.60
N ASP A 84 -13.05 -17.97 9.19
CA ASP A 84 -12.74 -18.14 10.61
C ASP A 84 -11.26 -17.83 10.87
N ASP A 85 -10.40 -18.23 9.96
CA ASP A 85 -8.97 -17.90 10.00
C ASP A 85 -8.73 -16.39 9.84
N LEU A 86 -9.41 -15.75 8.88
CA LEU A 86 -9.30 -14.31 8.64
C LEU A 86 -9.77 -13.53 9.87
N LEU A 87 -10.86 -13.98 10.51
CA LEU A 87 -11.34 -13.39 11.76
C LEU A 87 -10.31 -13.55 12.87
N SER A 88 -9.80 -14.76 13.10
CA SER A 88 -8.77 -15.05 14.11
C SER A 88 -7.53 -14.16 13.93
N GLU A 89 -7.05 -14.03 12.69
CA GLU A 89 -5.89 -13.20 12.38
C GLU A 89 -6.17 -11.71 12.56
N LEU A 90 -7.37 -11.24 12.17
CA LEU A 90 -7.81 -9.86 12.40
C LEU A 90 -7.79 -9.51 13.89
N GLU A 91 -8.19 -10.43 14.77
CA GLU A 91 -8.17 -10.19 16.21
C GLU A 91 -6.75 -10.03 16.76
N LYS A 92 -5.79 -10.83 16.26
CA LYS A 92 -4.37 -10.70 16.63
C LYS A 92 -3.79 -9.37 16.16
N ILE A 93 -4.04 -9.00 14.90
CA ILE A 93 -3.61 -7.72 14.32
C ILE A 93 -4.18 -6.57 15.13
N ARG A 94 -5.49 -6.56 15.37
CA ARG A 94 -6.19 -5.54 16.18
C ARG A 94 -5.59 -5.43 17.58
N PHE A 95 -5.35 -6.56 18.24
CA PHE A 95 -4.76 -6.58 19.57
C PHE A 95 -3.35 -5.99 19.58
N MET A 96 -2.49 -6.40 18.64
CA MET A 96 -1.12 -5.92 18.55
C MET A 96 -1.04 -4.45 18.18
N TRP A 97 -1.86 -3.99 17.22
CA TRP A 97 -1.94 -2.59 16.82
C TRP A 97 -2.30 -1.71 18.02
N ASN A 98 -3.49 -1.94 18.60
CA ASN A 98 -4.05 -1.07 19.64
C ASN A 98 -3.20 -1.05 20.92
N ASN A 99 -2.58 -2.17 21.30
CA ASN A 99 -1.89 -2.27 22.58
C ASN A 99 -0.39 -1.99 22.52
N LYS A 100 0.25 -2.13 21.36
CA LYS A 100 1.72 -2.08 21.27
C LYS A 100 2.25 -1.08 20.26
N ILE A 101 1.57 -0.89 19.13
CA ILE A 101 2.14 -0.23 17.95
C ILE A 101 1.54 1.15 17.73
N GLU A 102 0.22 1.30 17.86
CA GLU A 102 -0.55 2.49 17.46
C GLU A 102 0.08 3.81 17.93
N LYS A 103 0.38 3.92 19.23
CA LYS A 103 0.97 5.13 19.79
C LYS A 103 2.33 5.45 19.16
N VAL A 104 3.22 4.47 19.10
CA VAL A 104 4.57 4.63 18.55
C VAL A 104 4.50 4.99 17.07
N TYR A 105 3.61 4.33 16.33
CA TYR A 105 3.37 4.58 14.92
C TYR A 105 3.00 6.04 14.66
N TRP A 106 1.95 6.54 15.31
CA TRP A 106 1.46 7.90 15.08
C TRP A 106 2.44 8.97 15.57
N GLU A 107 3.13 8.73 16.70
CA GLU A 107 4.16 9.64 17.21
C GLU A 107 5.33 9.76 16.21
N GLU A 108 5.83 8.64 15.70
CA GLU A 108 6.95 8.65 14.76
C GLU A 108 6.54 9.20 13.39
N LEU A 109 5.33 8.91 12.92
CA LEU A 109 4.80 9.46 11.68
C LEU A 109 4.73 10.99 11.75
N ARG A 110 4.20 11.55 12.83
CA ARG A 110 4.17 13.01 13.06
C ARG A 110 5.56 13.60 13.21
N ARG A 111 6.48 12.91 13.89
CA ARG A 111 7.87 13.36 14.04
C ARG A 111 8.60 13.45 12.70
N LEU A 112 8.40 12.48 11.82
CA LEU A 112 9.13 12.37 10.56
C LEU A 112 8.51 13.17 9.42
N ILE A 113 7.18 13.20 9.31
CA ILE A 113 6.45 13.91 8.25
C ILE A 113 6.14 15.36 8.67
N GLY A 114 5.90 15.60 9.96
CA GLY A 114 5.63 16.91 10.55
C GLY A 114 4.34 16.93 11.38
N ASN A 115 4.26 17.82 12.37
CA ASN A 115 3.08 17.90 13.26
C ASN A 115 1.81 18.44 12.58
N ASN A 116 1.97 19.17 11.47
CA ASN A 116 0.87 19.79 10.74
C ASN A 116 0.24 18.85 9.69
N ILE A 117 0.63 17.57 9.68
CA ILE A 117 0.04 16.61 8.74
C ILE A 117 -1.43 16.44 9.06
N LYS A 118 -2.26 16.54 8.03
CA LYS A 118 -3.68 16.20 8.14
C LYS A 118 -3.79 14.69 8.14
N LEU A 119 -4.30 14.15 9.25
CA LEU A 119 -4.63 12.74 9.37
C LEU A 119 -6.14 12.60 9.32
N GLU A 120 -6.61 11.49 8.76
CA GLU A 120 -8.00 11.08 8.89
C GLU A 120 -8.32 10.75 10.34
N GLU A 121 -9.57 10.94 10.76
CA GLU A 121 -10.03 10.56 12.10
C GLU A 121 -10.12 9.04 12.26
N GLU A 122 -10.48 8.34 11.18
CA GLU A 122 -10.62 6.89 11.11
C GLU A 122 -10.00 6.38 9.81
N TYR A 123 -9.35 5.22 9.86
CA TYR A 123 -8.95 4.41 8.70
C TYR A 123 -9.69 3.07 8.73
N ASN A 124 -10.10 2.55 7.58
CA ASN A 124 -10.72 1.22 7.48
C ASN A 124 -9.70 0.22 6.94
N ALA A 125 -9.38 -0.80 7.75
CA ALA A 125 -8.44 -1.85 7.39
C ALA A 125 -9.17 -3.17 7.15
N PHE A 126 -8.97 -3.76 5.98
CA PHE A 126 -9.67 -4.95 5.54
C PHE A 126 -8.69 -6.11 5.35
N ILE A 127 -8.77 -7.14 6.21
CA ILE A 127 -8.01 -8.36 5.97
C ILE A 127 -8.64 -9.17 4.83
N SER A 128 -7.81 -9.69 3.92
CA SER A 128 -8.23 -10.48 2.77
C SER A 128 -7.17 -11.52 2.41
N ASN A 129 -7.58 -12.71 2.00
CA ASN A 129 -6.70 -13.71 1.39
C ASN A 129 -6.72 -13.65 -0.15
N VAL A 130 -7.35 -12.62 -0.71
CA VAL A 130 -7.55 -12.46 -2.15
C VAL A 130 -6.59 -11.44 -2.73
N VAL A 131 -6.26 -10.32 -2.09
CA VAL A 131 -5.37 -9.31 -2.68
C VAL A 131 -4.14 -9.08 -1.83
N CYS A 132 -3.04 -8.67 -2.46
CA CYS A 132 -1.88 -8.10 -1.80
C CYS A 132 -2.24 -6.75 -1.14
N GLY A 133 -1.31 -6.18 -0.37
CA GLY A 133 -1.49 -4.85 0.24
C GLY A 133 -1.86 -3.80 -0.81
N ALA A 134 -2.92 -3.04 -0.53
CA ALA A 134 -3.44 -2.03 -1.42
C ALA A 134 -4.09 -0.91 -0.61
N TYR A 135 -3.74 0.34 -0.95
CA TYR A 135 -4.34 1.55 -0.40
C TYR A 135 -5.25 2.21 -1.45
N TYR A 136 -6.54 2.30 -1.13
CA TYR A 136 -7.53 2.91 -1.99
C TYR A 136 -7.74 4.39 -1.64
N GLY A 137 -8.20 5.20 -2.60
CA GLY A 137 -8.47 6.62 -2.37
C GLY A 137 -9.37 6.84 -1.15
N LYS A 138 -9.03 7.86 -0.34
CA LYS A 138 -9.52 8.16 1.03
C LYS A 138 -8.69 7.51 2.14
N ASN A 139 -9.26 6.59 2.91
CA ASN A 139 -8.77 6.13 4.21
C ASN A 139 -8.87 4.61 4.36
N GLU A 140 -8.85 3.87 3.25
CA GLU A 140 -9.08 2.42 3.23
C GLU A 140 -7.84 1.66 2.76
N VAL A 141 -7.51 0.58 3.46
CA VAL A 141 -6.35 -0.29 3.17
C VAL A 141 -6.75 -1.76 3.21
N SER A 142 -6.16 -2.58 2.34
CA SER A 142 -6.19 -4.03 2.46
C SER A 142 -4.98 -4.53 3.25
N ILE A 143 -5.18 -5.60 4.03
CA ILE A 143 -4.11 -6.35 4.68
C ILE A 143 -4.13 -7.76 4.08
N PRO A 144 -3.07 -8.18 3.38
CA PRO A 144 -3.04 -9.50 2.78
C PRO A 144 -2.86 -10.56 3.85
N ARG A 145 -3.64 -11.63 3.79
CA ARG A 145 -3.44 -12.87 4.53
C ARG A 145 -3.06 -13.96 3.54
N TYR A 146 -1.78 -14.03 3.20
CA TYR A 146 -1.24 -15.12 2.39
C TYR A 146 -0.77 -16.26 3.30
N LYS A 147 -1.40 -17.45 3.18
CA LYS A 147 -1.03 -18.72 3.84
C LYS A 147 -0.63 -18.55 5.33
N GLU A 148 0.18 -19.47 5.88
CA GLU A 148 0.84 -19.31 7.18
C GLU A 148 1.78 -18.11 7.10
N GLY A 149 1.33 -16.96 7.56
CA GLY A 149 2.08 -15.72 7.59
C GLY A 149 2.42 -15.29 9.01
N ASP A 150 3.50 -14.53 9.14
CA ASP A 150 3.85 -13.84 10.38
C ASP A 150 2.89 -12.65 10.59
N THR A 151 2.09 -12.67 11.67
CA THR A 151 1.22 -11.56 12.05
C THR A 151 1.98 -10.22 12.06
N ASN A 152 3.27 -10.22 12.41
CA ASN A 152 4.07 -8.98 12.40
C ASN A 152 4.25 -8.41 10.99
N LEU A 153 4.37 -9.25 9.97
CA LEU A 153 4.40 -8.81 8.57
C LEU A 153 3.08 -8.15 8.18
N PHE A 154 1.94 -8.74 8.57
CA PHE A 154 0.62 -8.16 8.27
C PHE A 154 0.41 -6.80 8.94
N ILE A 155 0.91 -6.63 10.16
CA ILE A 155 0.85 -5.33 10.85
C ILE A 155 1.82 -4.32 10.22
N PHE A 156 2.99 -4.77 9.73
CA PHE A 156 3.88 -3.92 8.95
C PHE A 156 3.19 -3.43 7.67
N VAL A 157 2.54 -4.33 6.92
CA VAL A 157 1.80 -3.96 5.70
C VAL A 157 0.70 -2.95 6.05
N LEU A 158 -0.08 -3.15 7.11
CA LEU A 158 -1.04 -2.15 7.58
C LEU A 158 -0.41 -0.76 7.80
N ALA A 159 0.76 -0.72 8.46
CA ALA A 159 1.48 0.53 8.73
C ALA A 159 1.99 1.20 7.44
N GLU A 160 2.50 0.40 6.50
CA GLU A 160 2.95 0.78 5.16
C GLU A 160 1.81 1.38 4.34
N GLU A 161 0.69 0.67 4.19
CA GLU A 161 -0.47 1.11 3.41
C GLU A 161 -1.05 2.44 3.92
N ILE A 162 -1.17 2.61 5.25
CA ILE A 162 -1.60 3.89 5.84
C ILE A 162 -0.56 4.98 5.58
N SER A 163 0.73 4.66 5.62
CA SER A 163 1.78 5.63 5.34
C SER A 163 1.74 6.12 3.89
N HIS A 164 1.32 5.28 2.95
CA HIS A 164 1.09 5.68 1.56
C HIS A 164 -0.09 6.65 1.44
N ILE A 165 -1.20 6.40 2.14
CA ILE A 165 -2.32 7.35 2.19
C ILE A 165 -1.84 8.72 2.70
N VAL A 166 -1.09 8.72 3.80
CA VAL A 166 -0.56 9.96 4.38
C VAL A 166 0.42 10.66 3.44
N TYR A 167 1.28 9.90 2.74
CA TYR A 167 2.17 10.42 1.71
C TYR A 167 1.41 11.14 0.59
N TRP A 168 0.37 10.50 0.03
CA TRP A 168 -0.41 11.07 -1.06
C TRP A 168 -1.22 12.29 -0.63
N ASN A 169 -1.82 12.24 0.56
CA ASN A 169 -2.49 13.39 1.15
C ASN A 169 -1.50 14.55 1.36
N PHE A 170 -0.29 14.26 1.85
CA PHE A 170 0.75 15.26 2.02
C PHE A 170 1.13 15.93 0.69
N LEU A 171 1.35 15.15 -0.38
CA LEU A 171 1.65 15.67 -1.71
C LEU A 171 0.55 16.57 -2.25
N SER A 172 -0.71 16.15 -2.10
CA SER A 172 -1.87 16.94 -2.51
C SER A 172 -1.93 18.27 -1.75
N ASP A 173 -1.86 18.23 -0.43
CA ASP A 173 -2.04 19.40 0.43
C ASP A 173 -0.86 20.40 0.33
N ASN A 174 0.36 19.90 0.11
CA ASN A 174 1.56 20.74 0.18
C ASN A 174 2.14 21.14 -1.17
N LEU A 175 1.90 20.33 -2.21
CA LEU A 175 2.47 20.48 -3.55
C LEU A 175 1.42 20.51 -4.67
N GLY A 176 0.13 20.29 -4.36
CA GLY A 176 -0.94 20.27 -5.36
C GLY A 176 -0.93 19.03 -6.26
N ILE A 177 -0.21 17.99 -5.87
CA ILE A 177 -0.04 16.75 -6.65
C ILE A 177 -1.08 15.73 -6.19
N LYS A 178 -2.01 15.36 -7.08
CA LYS A 178 -3.00 14.32 -6.80
C LYS A 178 -2.50 12.95 -7.27
N LYS A 179 -2.79 11.91 -6.48
CA LYS A 179 -2.41 10.51 -6.77
C LYS A 179 -2.85 10.12 -8.18
N ASP A 180 -4.15 10.21 -8.46
CA ASP A 180 -4.76 9.75 -9.71
C ASP A 180 -4.21 10.44 -10.96
N ASP A 181 -3.65 11.65 -10.81
CA ASP A 181 -3.08 12.40 -11.93
C ASP A 181 -1.63 12.00 -12.23
N LYS A 182 -0.88 11.51 -11.24
CA LYS A 182 0.59 11.51 -11.27
C LYS A 182 1.26 10.20 -10.85
N ILE A 183 0.53 9.24 -10.29
CA ILE A 183 1.14 8.04 -9.69
C ILE A 183 2.02 7.24 -10.66
N TRP A 184 1.66 7.20 -11.94
CA TRP A 184 2.37 6.46 -13.00
C TRP A 184 3.21 7.33 -13.93
N GLU A 185 3.21 8.65 -13.71
CA GLU A 185 4.08 9.52 -14.49
C GLU A 185 5.54 9.16 -14.18
N SER A 186 6.23 8.74 -15.24
CA SER A 186 7.64 8.36 -15.18
C SER A 186 8.51 9.58 -15.45
N GLY A 187 9.40 9.87 -14.51
CA GLY A 187 10.47 10.83 -14.64
C GLY A 187 11.72 10.22 -15.30
N LYS A 188 12.88 10.74 -14.90
CA LYS A 188 14.19 10.28 -15.39
C LYS A 188 14.41 8.82 -15.05
N ASN A 189 14.88 8.06 -16.05
CA ASN A 189 15.20 6.63 -15.92
C ASN A 189 14.03 5.75 -15.46
N GLY A 190 12.79 6.18 -15.70
CA GLY A 190 11.58 5.37 -15.40
C GLY A 190 11.12 5.40 -13.94
N TRP A 191 11.68 6.27 -13.09
CA TRP A 191 11.20 6.42 -11.72
C TRP A 191 9.89 7.21 -11.66
N SER A 192 8.96 6.78 -10.82
CA SER A 192 7.68 7.48 -10.58
C SER A 192 7.50 7.89 -9.12
N LEU A 193 6.43 8.64 -8.86
CA LEU A 193 6.01 9.00 -7.50
C LEU A 193 5.70 7.77 -6.64
N TRP A 194 5.15 6.72 -7.26
CA TRP A 194 4.92 5.46 -6.58
C TRP A 194 6.24 4.88 -6.04
N ASN A 195 7.32 4.89 -6.82
CA ASN A 195 8.61 4.39 -6.33
C ASN A 195 9.13 5.16 -5.11
N ILE A 196 8.90 6.48 -5.06
CA ILE A 196 9.24 7.28 -3.88
C ILE A 196 8.36 6.84 -2.70
N SER A 197 7.04 6.76 -2.91
CA SER A 197 6.06 6.34 -1.88
C SER A 197 6.47 5.02 -1.22
N GLU A 198 6.81 4.02 -2.02
CA GLU A 198 7.28 2.70 -1.60
C GLU A 198 8.66 2.69 -0.93
N ALA A 199 9.49 3.72 -1.13
CA ALA A 199 10.76 3.88 -0.42
C ALA A 199 10.57 4.55 0.96
N ILE A 200 9.45 5.24 1.21
CA ILE A 200 9.18 5.90 2.50
C ILE A 200 9.18 4.94 3.69
N PRO A 201 8.57 3.74 3.63
CA PRO A 201 8.60 2.76 4.72
C PRO A 201 10.02 2.39 5.21
N GLU A 202 11.01 2.42 4.31
CA GLU A 202 12.42 2.19 4.66
C GLU A 202 12.89 3.19 5.71
N TYR A 203 12.55 4.46 5.51
CA TYR A 203 12.95 5.55 6.40
C TYR A 203 12.07 5.65 7.65
N LEU A 204 10.77 5.40 7.52
CA LEU A 204 9.83 5.56 8.62
C LEU A 204 9.90 4.41 9.62
N PHE A 205 10.09 3.18 9.13
CA PHE A 205 9.88 1.96 9.91
C PHE A 205 11.13 1.09 9.97
N ILE A 206 11.73 0.75 8.83
CA ILE A 206 12.83 -0.24 8.77
C ILE A 206 14.11 0.30 9.44
N ASP A 207 14.55 1.49 9.04
CA ASP A 207 15.76 2.13 9.59
C ASP A 207 15.51 2.79 10.95
N ASN A 208 14.25 2.84 11.40
CA ASN A 208 13.85 3.52 12.62
C ASN A 208 13.90 2.58 13.83
N LYS A 209 14.86 2.82 14.72
CA LYS A 209 15.08 2.03 15.94
C LYS A 209 13.86 1.93 16.86
N ASN A 210 12.89 2.83 16.79
CA ASN A 210 11.68 2.75 17.60
C ASN A 210 10.78 1.55 17.21
N PHE A 211 10.91 1.05 15.98
CA PHE A 211 10.16 -0.09 15.47
C PHE A 211 10.94 -1.41 15.51
N SER A 212 12.23 -1.40 15.87
CA SER A 212 13.03 -2.63 15.93
C SER A 212 12.50 -3.64 16.97
N LYS A 213 11.87 -3.13 18.04
CA LYS A 213 11.17 -3.94 19.05
C LYS A 213 9.98 -4.74 18.50
N PHE A 214 9.52 -4.45 17.28
CA PHE A 214 8.48 -5.19 16.56
C PHE A 214 9.07 -6.10 15.46
N GLY A 215 10.40 -6.19 15.34
CA GLY A 215 11.09 -7.00 14.33
C GLY A 215 11.08 -6.41 12.92
N TRP A 216 10.61 -5.17 12.74
CA TRP A 216 10.43 -4.58 11.41
C TRP A 216 11.74 -4.26 10.70
N ASN A 217 12.83 -4.01 11.44
CA ASN A 217 14.16 -3.77 10.87
C ASN A 217 14.74 -4.96 10.09
N ASP A 218 14.20 -6.18 10.29
CA ASP A 218 14.68 -7.40 9.64
C ASP A 218 13.85 -7.77 8.40
N LEU A 219 12.79 -7.02 8.10
CA LEU A 219 11.94 -7.25 6.94
C LEU A 219 12.68 -6.88 5.64
N LYS A 220 12.98 -7.90 4.82
CA LYS A 220 13.66 -7.72 3.54
C LYS A 220 12.66 -7.42 2.42
N ARG A 221 12.32 -6.14 2.26
CA ARG A 221 11.45 -5.66 1.17
C ARG A 221 12.06 -5.76 -0.23
N THR A 222 13.37 -6.01 -0.33
CA THR A 222 14.07 -6.15 -1.62
C THR A 222 13.65 -7.37 -2.45
N TYR A 223 12.96 -8.34 -1.85
CA TYR A 223 12.38 -9.45 -2.61
C TYR A 223 11.16 -9.00 -3.42
N SER A 224 10.25 -8.26 -2.79
CA SER A 224 9.06 -7.70 -3.46
C SER A 224 9.40 -6.46 -4.31
N TYR A 225 10.39 -5.68 -3.88
CA TYR A 225 10.78 -4.43 -4.52
C TYR A 225 12.30 -4.39 -4.77
N PRO A 226 12.82 -5.16 -5.76
CA PRO A 226 14.25 -5.29 -6.02
C PRO A 226 14.93 -3.98 -6.46
N TRP A 227 14.15 -2.97 -6.82
CA TRP A 227 14.62 -1.64 -7.20
C TRP A 227 14.83 -0.70 -6.00
N ILE A 228 14.37 -1.04 -4.78
CA ILE A 228 14.56 -0.22 -3.57
C ILE A 228 16.03 0.18 -3.36
N PRO A 229 17.02 -0.73 -3.42
CA PRO A 229 18.42 -0.36 -3.22
C PRO A 229 18.95 0.65 -4.26
N LYS A 230 18.38 0.66 -5.46
CA LYS A 230 18.79 1.58 -6.54
C LYS A 230 18.24 2.98 -6.29
N ILE A 231 16.95 3.11 -5.95
CA ILE A 231 16.35 4.41 -5.67
C ILE A 231 16.88 5.00 -4.35
N ARG A 232 17.14 4.17 -3.33
CA ARG A 232 17.72 4.61 -2.04
C ARG A 232 19.08 5.27 -2.19
N LYS A 233 19.94 4.82 -3.12
CA LYS A 233 21.20 5.53 -3.43
C LYS A 233 21.00 6.98 -3.87
N ILE A 234 19.83 7.30 -4.43
CA ILE A 234 19.46 8.66 -4.83
C ILE A 234 18.79 9.40 -3.67
N LEU A 235 17.93 8.71 -2.92
CA LEU A 235 17.09 9.31 -1.88
C LEU A 235 17.81 9.49 -0.54
N ASP A 236 18.69 8.57 -0.14
CA ASP A 236 19.38 8.60 1.18
C ASP A 236 20.17 9.90 1.42
N PRO A 237 20.94 10.45 0.45
CA PRO A 237 21.59 11.74 0.64
C PRO A 237 20.57 12.87 0.84
N LEU A 238 19.49 12.86 0.06
CA LEU A 238 18.43 13.88 0.16
C LEU A 238 17.68 13.79 1.47
N TRP A 239 17.48 12.57 1.97
CA TRP A 239 16.88 12.31 3.26
C TRP A 239 17.77 12.87 4.36
N ASN A 240 19.06 12.52 4.38
CA ASN A 240 19.99 12.96 5.42
C ASN A 240 20.18 14.50 5.47
N ASP A 241 20.15 15.16 4.31
CA ASP A 241 20.34 16.61 4.18
C ASP A 241 19.03 17.42 4.22
N ARG A 242 17.90 16.78 4.55
CA ARG A 242 16.58 17.44 4.54
C ARG A 242 16.42 18.39 5.72
N LYS A 243 15.77 19.52 5.49
CA LYS A 243 15.31 20.40 6.57
C LYS A 243 14.07 19.83 7.26
N ASP A 244 13.14 19.35 6.44
CA ASP A 244 11.89 18.71 6.85
C ASP A 244 11.45 17.73 5.75
N PHE A 245 10.32 17.07 5.95
CA PHE A 245 9.79 16.12 4.98
C PHE A 245 9.41 16.77 3.65
N LYS A 246 8.89 18.01 3.67
CA LYS A 246 8.52 18.74 2.45
C LYS A 246 9.75 19.01 1.58
N ASP A 247 10.83 19.48 2.20
CA ASP A 247 12.12 19.73 1.56
C ASP A 247 12.69 18.44 0.93
N PHE A 248 12.64 17.33 1.67
CA PHE A 248 13.01 16.03 1.13
C PHE A 248 12.20 15.67 -0.12
N LEU A 249 10.87 15.74 -0.05
CA LEU A 249 10.02 15.39 -1.18
C LEU A 249 10.31 16.28 -2.39
N ILE A 250 10.34 17.61 -2.23
CA ILE A 250 10.65 18.53 -3.34
C ILE A 250 11.99 18.18 -3.99
N LYS A 251 13.03 17.94 -3.19
CA LYS A 251 14.36 17.56 -3.70
C LYS A 251 14.33 16.22 -4.42
N ALA A 252 13.66 15.21 -3.84
CA ALA A 252 13.54 13.88 -4.40
C ALA A 252 12.85 13.93 -5.77
N HIS A 253 11.70 14.59 -5.86
CA HIS A 253 10.93 14.69 -7.10
C HIS A 253 11.71 15.42 -8.20
N LYS A 254 12.34 16.56 -7.88
CA LYS A 254 13.22 17.27 -8.84
C LYS A 254 14.40 16.41 -9.30
N LYS A 255 15.03 15.68 -8.37
CA LYS A 255 16.17 14.80 -8.68
C LYS A 255 15.76 13.69 -9.64
N LEU A 256 14.55 13.14 -9.47
CA LEU A 256 13.98 12.11 -10.34
C LEU A 256 13.24 12.67 -11.57
N GLY A 257 13.16 13.99 -11.76
CA GLY A 257 12.50 14.61 -12.91
C GLY A 257 10.97 14.47 -12.92
N LEU A 258 10.37 14.46 -11.74
CA LEU A 258 8.92 14.38 -11.51
C LEU A 258 8.31 15.76 -11.17
N LEU A 259 9.17 16.76 -10.96
CA LEU A 259 8.88 18.19 -10.75
C LEU A 259 9.97 19.05 -11.38
#